data_AF-A0A076L4M5-F1
#
_entry.id   AF-A0A076L4M5-F1
#
_cell.length_a   1.000
_cell.length_b   1.000
_cell.length_c   1.000
_cell.angle_alpha   90.00
_cell.angle_beta   90.00
_cell.angle_gamma   90.00
#
_symmetry.space_group_name_H-M   'P 1'
#
loop_
_entity.id
_entity.type
_entity.pdbx_description
1 polymer ?
#
loop_
_entity_poly.entity_id
_entity_poly.type
_entity_poly.pdbx_seq_one_letter_code
_entity_poly.pdbx_strand_id
1 'polypeptide(L)' 'QIKVRWFRNDQEETTGVVSTPLIRNGEWTFQILVMLEMTPQRGDVYTCHVEHPSLQSPITVEWRAQSE' A
#
# COMPACT_ATOMS: atom_id res chain seq x y z
N GLN A 1 5.65 -4.40 14.42
CA GLN A 1 6.15 -3.52 13.34
C GLN A 1 5.22 -3.66 12.15
N ILE A 2 4.78 -2.55 11.55
CA ILE A 2 3.94 -2.56 10.35
C ILE A 2 4.81 -2.69 9.10
N LYS A 3 4.33 -3.40 8.08
CA LYS A 3 4.91 -3.39 6.73
C LYS A 3 3.80 -3.10 5.72
N VAL A 4 4.06 -2.16 4.82
CA VAL A 4 3.14 -1.78 3.75
C VAL A 4 3.91 -1.89 2.44
N ARG A 5 3.38 -2.65 1.49
CA ARG A 5 4.00 -2.90 0.18
C ARG A 5 2.99 -2.65 -0.93
N TRP A 6 3.50 -2.24 -2.08
CA TRP A 6 2.72 -2.13 -3.30
C TRP A 6 3.00 -3.32 -4.20
N PHE A 7 1.96 -3.77 -4.89
CA PHE A 7 2.05 -4.77 -5.94
C PHE A 7 1.36 -4.23 -7.18
N ARG A 8 1.92 -4.51 -8.36
CA ARG A 8 1.30 -4.31 -9.66
C ARG A 8 1.17 -5.67 -10.32
N ASN A 9 -0.04 -6.11 -10.62
CA ASN A 9 -0.33 -7.41 -11.27
C ASN A 9 0.38 -8.57 -10.54
N ASP A 10 0.21 -8.63 -9.21
CA ASP A 10 0.81 -9.62 -8.30
C ASP A 10 2.35 -9.60 -8.18
N GLN A 11 3.03 -8.66 -8.83
CA GLN A 11 4.46 -8.43 -8.67
C GLN A 11 4.73 -7.26 -7.73
N GLU A 12 5.63 -7.43 -6.76
CA GLU A 12 5.98 -6.37 -5.81
C GLU A 12 6.61 -5.18 -6.56
N GLU A 13 6.04 -3.99 -6.34
CA GLU A 13 6.52 -2.75 -6.92
C GLU A 13 7.25 -1.94 -5.85
N THR A 14 8.49 -1.56 -6.15
CA THR A 14 9.35 -0.73 -5.29
C THR A 14 9.73 0.59 -5.94
N THR A 15 9.63 0.67 -7.27
CA THR A 15 9.95 1.87 -8.04
C THR A 15 8.88 2.91 -7.82
N GLY A 16 9.28 4.15 -7.51
CA GLY A 16 8.32 5.24 -7.22
C GLY A 16 7.56 5.08 -5.91
N VAL A 17 7.93 4.11 -5.06
CA VAL A 17 7.35 3.98 -3.72
C VAL A 17 8.01 4.95 -2.76
N VAL A 18 7.19 5.78 -2.11
CA VAL A 18 7.63 6.74 -1.10
C VAL A 18 6.76 6.58 0.15
N SER A 19 7.39 6.56 1.32
CA SER A 19 6.69 6.45 2.60
C SER A 19 6.94 7.64 3.50
N THR A 20 5.93 8.00 4.27
CA THR A 20 6.16 8.86 5.44
C THR A 20 6.92 8.08 6.51
N PRO A 21 7.61 8.75 7.44
CA PRO A 21 7.93 8.15 8.72
C PRO A 21 6.67 7.64 9.43
N LEU A 22 6.84 6.81 10.45
CA LEU A 22 5.72 6.41 11.31
C LEU A 22 5.25 7.63 12.12
N ILE A 23 4.02 8.07 11.89
CA ILE A 23 3.43 9.24 12.55
C ILE A 23 2.64 8.76 13.76
N ARG A 24 2.83 9.41 14.91
CA ARG A 24 2.05 9.16 16.14
C ARG A 24 0.88 10.14 16.19
N ASN A 25 -0.34 9.64 16.36
CA ASN A 25 -1.54 10.48 16.26
C ASN A 25 -1.92 11.20 17.56
N GLY A 26 -1.51 10.67 18.72
CA GLY A 26 -1.80 11.25 20.04
C GLY A 26 -2.66 10.36 20.94
N GLU A 27 -3.37 9.39 20.37
CA GLU A 27 -4.19 8.40 21.09
C GLU A 27 -3.67 6.95 20.97
N TRP A 28 -2.36 6.74 21.17
CA TRP A 28 -1.69 5.43 21.08
C TRP A 28 -1.78 4.72 19.73
N THR A 29 -2.38 5.37 18.74
CA THR A 29 -2.41 4.93 17.36
C THR A 29 -1.27 5.55 16.57
N PHE A 30 -0.93 4.86 15.49
CA PHE A 30 0.08 5.29 14.55
C PHE A 30 -0.49 5.22 13.14
N GLN A 31 0.08 6.01 12.25
CA GLN A 31 -0.24 5.98 10.83
C GLN A 31 1.05 6.04 10.00
N ILE A 32 0.99 5.44 8.82
CA ILE A 32 2.01 5.53 7.79
C ILE A 32 1.30 5.66 6.45
N LEU A 33 1.75 6.56 5.60
CA LEU A 33 1.26 6.67 4.23
C LEU A 33 2.36 6.17 3.29
N VAL A 34 2.02 5.21 2.45
CA VAL A 34 2.92 4.66 1.41
C VAL A 34 2.30 4.93 0.05
N MET A 35 2.90 5.86 -0.68
CA MET A 35 2.46 6.30 -1.99
C MET A 35 3.25 5.55 -3.08
N LEU A 36 2.58 5.28 -4.20
CA LEU A 36 3.19 4.73 -5.40
C LEU A 36 2.99 5.74 -6.54
N GLU A 37 4.09 6.29 -7.05
CA GLU A 37 4.09 7.09 -8.28
C GLU A 37 4.06 6.16 -9.49
N MET A 38 3.01 6.29 -10.32
CA MET A 38 2.76 5.39 -11.45
C MET A 38 2.00 6.09 -12.58
N THR A 39 2.09 5.53 -13.78
CA THR A 39 1.16 5.82 -14.88
C THR A 39 0.26 4.61 -15.09
N PRO A 40 -1.01 4.65 -14.67
CA PRO A 40 -1.90 3.50 -14.73
C PRO A 40 -2.21 3.11 -16.17
N GLN A 41 -2.11 1.82 -16.49
CA GLN A 41 -2.51 1.29 -17.79
C GLN A 41 -3.81 0.48 -17.67
N ARG A 42 -4.57 0.43 -18.77
CA ARG A 42 -5.80 -0.36 -18.81
C ARG A 42 -5.47 -1.82 -18.52
N GLY A 43 -6.17 -2.38 -17.52
CA GLY A 43 -5.99 -3.77 -17.10
C GLY A 43 -4.99 -3.96 -15.97
N ASP A 44 -4.22 -2.92 -15.60
CA ASP A 44 -3.40 -3.00 -14.40
C ASP A 44 -4.27 -3.11 -13.14
N VAL A 45 -3.78 -3.91 -12.20
CA VAL A 45 -4.30 -4.05 -10.85
C VAL A 45 -3.20 -3.69 -9.89
N TYR A 46 -3.48 -2.72 -9.01
CA TYR A 46 -2.56 -2.31 -7.97
C TYR A 46 -3.09 -2.77 -6.62
N THR A 47 -2.24 -3.40 -5.82
CA THR A 47 -2.63 -3.92 -4.51
C THR A 47 -1.75 -3.33 -3.43
N CYS A 48 -2.36 -2.65 -2.47
CA CYS A 48 -1.71 -2.28 -1.23
C CYS A 48 -1.81 -3.46 -0.26
N HIS A 49 -0.66 -3.97 0.17
CA HIS A 49 -0.55 -5.13 1.05
C HIS A 49 0.00 -4.70 2.41
N VAL A 50 -0.75 -4.97 3.48
CA VAL A 50 -0.42 -4.57 4.85
C VAL A 50 -0.24 -5.78 5.75
N GLU A 51 0.95 -5.91 6.35
CA GLU A 51 1.25 -6.85 7.43
C GLU A 51 1.38 -6.09 8.76
N HIS A 52 0.74 -6.58 9.81
CA HIS A 52 0.87 -6.03 11.15
C HIS A 52 0.62 -7.14 12.21
N PRO A 53 1.33 -7.17 13.36
CA PRO A 53 1.17 -8.23 14.36
C PRO A 53 -0.24 -8.40 14.95
N SER A 54 -1.09 -7.39 14.84
CA SER A 54 -2.49 -7.49 15.28
C SER A 54 -3.39 -8.22 14.28
N LEU A 55 -2.90 -8.50 13.07
CA LEU A 55 -3.66 -9.13 11.99
C LEU A 55 -3.29 -10.61 11.90
N GLN A 56 -4.30 -11.48 11.80
CA GLN A 56 -4.08 -12.93 11.61
C GLN A 56 -3.61 -13.26 10.19
N SER A 57 -4.04 -12.46 9.22
CA SER A 57 -3.62 -12.54 7.82
C SER A 57 -3.38 -11.12 7.28
N PRO A 58 -2.58 -10.96 6.22
CA PRO A 58 -2.38 -9.65 5.63
C PRO A 58 -3.68 -9.06 5.10
N ILE A 59 -3.79 -7.73 5.15
CA ILE A 59 -4.86 -6.99 4.50
C ILE A 59 -4.38 -6.59 3.11
N THR A 60 -5.22 -6.83 2.10
CA THR A 60 -4.99 -6.40 0.73
C THR A 60 -6.10 -5.47 0.28
N VAL A 61 -5.74 -4.33 -0.31
CA VAL A 61 -6.68 -3.39 -0.90
C VAL A 61 -6.33 -3.24 -2.37
N GLU A 62 -7.24 -3.64 -3.25
CA GLU A 62 -7.07 -3.49 -4.69
C GLU A 62 -7.54 -2.12 -5.19
N TRP A 63 -6.82 -1.59 -6.16
CA TRP A 63 -7.18 -0.42 -6.94
C TRP A 63 -6.99 -0.72 -8.44
N ARG A 64 -7.95 -0.27 -9.24
CA ARG A 64 -7.94 -0.35 -10.70
C ARG A 64 -8.27 1.02 -11.26
N ALA A 65 -7.56 1.43 -12.29
CA ALA A 65 -7.92 2.66 -12.99
C ALA A 65 -9.33 2.50 -13.59
N GLN A 66 -10.17 3.51 -13.39
CA GLN A 66 -11.47 3.54 -14.05
C GLN A 66 -11.22 3.64 -15.55
N SER A 67 -11.85 2.75 -16.32
CA SER A 67 -12.00 2.93 -17.76
C SER A 67 -12.95 4.10 -17.99
N GLU A 68 -12.55 5.04 -18.85
CA GLU A 68 -13.51 5.98 -19.47
C GLU A 68 -14.62 5.23 -20.21
#